data_AF-A0A9D2FN73-F1
#
_entry.id   AF-A0A9D2FN73-F1
#
_cell.length_a   1.000
_cell.length_b   1.000
_cell.length_c   1.000
_cell.angle_alpha   90.00
_cell.angle_beta   90.00
_cell.angle_gamma   90.00
#
_symmetry.space_group_name_H-M   'P 1'
#
loop_
_entity.id
_entity.type
_entity.pdbx_description
1 polymer ?
#
loop_
_entity_poly.entity_id
_entity_poly.type
_entity_poly.pdbx_seq_one_letter_code
_entity_poly.pdbx_strand_id
1 'polypeptide(L)'
;MNLSFDEIKSIVFGSVCTTNEADGIHFCKMTAEQLAVWDGQSADLGRNARALTGVTLDFETNSKTVFLELSEECNLDVYLNGLPYRHRALACIMKLRLNGQRNRVTVYLPAHDTPPAIVQLSVDDGAFVEPHHFDRKFLFMGDSITQGWDSVFMGERFDSMSYANIVSRHFNAESVICGVGGAYFLPESLTEMPFDPDTVIVAYGTNDYFRFSDHDFVLKNAEEYLTRAAELYWGKRLFCITPIYRDVGPQEQPKFDEYCERLKEVVRRSAFTLIDGGELVPHYSDYYADKNLHPNALGFYIYGKNLIREMEKAFGQQDS
;
A
#
# COMPACT_ATOMS: atom_id res chain seq x y z
N MET A 1 -27.25 -15.58 -2.95
CA MET A 1 -26.79 -16.02 -1.62
C MET A 1 -25.90 -14.97 -0.99
N ASN A 2 -26.13 -14.66 0.28
CA ASN A 2 -25.21 -13.82 1.06
C ASN A 2 -24.03 -14.67 1.53
N LEU A 3 -22.82 -14.13 1.44
CA LEU A 3 -21.63 -14.78 1.95
C LEU A 3 -21.58 -14.64 3.48
N SER A 4 -21.15 -15.70 4.14
CA SER A 4 -20.86 -15.75 5.57
C SER A 4 -19.56 -14.99 5.90
N PHE A 5 -19.33 -14.76 7.20
CA PHE A 5 -18.09 -14.16 7.69
C PHE A 5 -16.85 -14.94 7.23
N ASP A 6 -16.87 -16.27 7.33
CA ASP A 6 -15.73 -17.11 6.97
C ASP A 6 -15.47 -17.11 5.45
N GLU A 7 -16.53 -17.10 4.64
CA GLU A 7 -16.41 -16.95 3.19
C GLU A 7 -15.82 -15.59 2.81
N ILE A 8 -16.29 -14.49 3.41
CA ILE A 8 -15.75 -13.15 3.17
C ILE A 8 -14.28 -13.08 3.62
N LYS A 9 -13.97 -13.57 4.82
CA LYS A 9 -12.61 -13.61 5.35
C LYS A 9 -11.66 -14.38 4.43
N SER A 10 -12.13 -15.44 3.77
CA SER A 10 -11.30 -16.23 2.85
C SER A 10 -10.87 -15.48 1.58
N ILE A 11 -11.63 -14.46 1.17
CA ILE A 11 -11.40 -13.69 -0.07
C ILE A 11 -10.88 -12.27 0.18
N VAL A 12 -10.64 -11.91 1.43
CA VAL A 12 -10.05 -10.63 1.82
C VAL A 12 -8.54 -10.78 1.90
N PHE A 13 -7.83 -9.87 1.24
CA PHE A 13 -6.36 -9.84 1.23
C PHE A 13 -5.84 -8.47 1.65
N GLY A 14 -4.59 -8.42 2.11
CA GLY A 14 -3.93 -7.19 2.56
C GLY A 14 -4.36 -6.71 3.94
N SER A 15 -5.13 -7.53 4.67
CA SER A 15 -5.52 -7.31 6.05
C SER A 15 -4.78 -8.27 6.99
N VAL A 16 -4.38 -7.78 8.17
CA VAL A 16 -3.74 -8.59 9.22
C VAL A 16 -4.67 -8.95 10.37
N CYS A 17 -5.84 -8.32 10.44
CA CYS A 17 -6.90 -8.73 11.34
C CYS A 17 -8.28 -8.34 10.77
N THR A 18 -9.24 -9.24 11.00
CA THR A 18 -10.61 -9.14 10.51
C THR A 18 -11.55 -9.43 11.68
N THR A 19 -12.45 -8.50 11.97
CA THR A 19 -13.42 -8.62 13.07
C THR A 19 -14.85 -8.58 12.54
N ASN A 20 -15.77 -9.26 13.23
CA ASN A 20 -17.20 -9.22 12.94
C ASN A 20 -17.89 -8.48 14.08
N GLU A 21 -18.46 -7.32 13.77
CA GLU A 21 -19.09 -6.43 14.74
C GLU A 21 -20.57 -6.20 14.39
N ALA A 22 -21.29 -5.44 15.21
CA ALA A 22 -22.73 -5.26 15.03
C ALA A 22 -23.09 -4.50 13.75
N ASP A 23 -22.18 -3.66 13.25
CA ASP A 23 -22.32 -2.81 12.06
C ASP A 23 -21.68 -3.42 10.79
N GLY A 24 -20.97 -4.55 10.90
CA GLY A 24 -20.42 -5.27 9.76
C GLY A 24 -19.06 -5.90 10.03
N ILE A 25 -18.38 -6.27 8.96
CA ILE A 25 -17.05 -6.88 8.98
C ILE A 25 -15.99 -5.79 8.80
N HIS A 26 -15.09 -5.67 9.77
CA HIS A 26 -14.01 -4.68 9.76
C HIS A 26 -12.66 -5.32 9.47
N PHE A 27 -11.75 -4.51 8.91
CA PHE A 27 -10.41 -4.92 8.54
C PHE A 27 -9.38 -3.95 9.11
N CYS A 28 -8.18 -4.45 9.34
CA CYS A 28 -7.03 -3.59 9.60
C CYS A 28 -5.77 -4.13 8.90
N LYS A 29 -4.86 -3.21 8.57
CA LYS A 29 -3.57 -3.51 7.93
C LYS A 29 -2.38 -3.49 8.90
N MET A 30 -2.62 -3.12 10.16
CA MET A 30 -1.64 -3.06 11.24
C MET A 30 -2.17 -3.75 12.49
N THR A 31 -1.26 -4.27 13.31
CA THR A 31 -1.60 -4.87 14.61
C THR A 31 -2.02 -3.78 15.61
N ALA A 32 -2.72 -4.17 16.68
CA ALA A 32 -3.09 -3.23 17.75
C ALA A 32 -1.88 -2.53 18.39
N GLU A 33 -0.74 -3.23 18.48
CA GLU A 33 0.51 -2.69 18.98
C GLU A 33 1.08 -1.61 18.05
N GLN A 34 1.15 -1.88 16.75
CA GLN A 34 1.59 -0.90 15.75
C GLN A 34 0.67 0.33 15.74
N LEU A 35 -0.65 0.13 15.84
CA LEU A 35 -1.62 1.21 15.91
C LEU A 35 -1.42 2.08 17.17
N ALA A 36 -1.16 1.46 18.33
CA ALA A 36 -0.89 2.20 19.56
C ALA A 36 0.37 3.06 19.46
N VAL A 37 1.40 2.61 18.74
CA VAL A 37 2.60 3.41 18.47
C VAL A 37 2.24 4.66 17.68
N TRP A 38 1.48 4.53 16.57
CA TRP A 38 1.09 5.68 15.74
C TRP A 38 0.12 6.63 16.44
N ASP A 39 -0.84 6.11 17.21
CA ASP A 39 -1.76 6.89 18.04
C ASP A 39 -0.97 7.74 19.06
N GLY A 40 0.13 7.19 19.61
CA GLY A 40 1.04 7.90 20.51
C GLY A 40 1.86 9.01 19.87
N GLN A 41 2.01 9.01 18.54
CA GLN A 41 2.74 10.05 17.82
C GLN A 41 1.87 11.28 17.51
N SER A 42 0.69 11.07 16.94
CA SER A 42 -0.33 12.11 16.75
C SER A 42 -1.67 11.52 16.35
N ALA A 43 -2.75 12.27 16.57
CA ALA A 43 -4.09 11.88 16.13
C ALA A 43 -4.19 11.65 14.60
N ASP A 44 -3.44 12.42 13.81
CA ASP A 44 -3.45 12.27 12.35
C ASP A 44 -2.68 11.02 11.90
N LEU A 45 -1.55 10.70 12.53
CA LEU A 45 -0.81 9.46 12.24
C LEU A 45 -1.62 8.22 12.65
N GLY A 46 -2.26 8.25 13.81
CA GLY A 46 -3.17 7.20 14.26
C GLY A 46 -4.34 6.97 13.28
N ARG A 47 -4.95 8.06 12.78
CA ARG A 47 -6.00 7.97 11.76
C ARG A 47 -5.49 7.38 10.46
N ASN A 48 -4.35 7.85 9.95
CA ASN A 48 -3.77 7.37 8.70
C ASN A 48 -3.33 5.90 8.79
N ALA A 49 -2.87 5.45 9.95
CA ALA A 49 -2.52 4.04 10.19
C ALA A 49 -3.73 3.09 10.10
N ARG A 50 -4.94 3.61 10.29
CA ARG A 50 -6.20 2.84 10.22
C ARG A 50 -6.81 2.78 8.83
N ALA A 51 -6.29 3.53 7.85
CA ALA A 51 -6.75 3.45 6.47
C ALA A 51 -6.68 2.02 5.90
N LEU A 52 -7.57 1.66 4.96
CA LEU A 52 -7.62 0.33 4.36
C LEU A 52 -6.79 0.20 3.07
N THR A 53 -5.73 1.01 2.93
CA THR A 53 -4.84 0.94 1.77
C THR A 53 -4.38 -0.48 1.49
N GLY A 54 -4.64 -0.97 0.28
CA GLY A 54 -4.22 -2.30 -0.16
C GLY A 54 -5.11 -3.45 0.32
N VAL A 55 -6.10 -3.18 1.17
CA VAL A 55 -7.10 -4.19 1.51
C VAL A 55 -8.01 -4.39 0.31
N THR A 56 -8.18 -5.65 -0.09
CA THR A 56 -8.98 -6.01 -1.27
C THR A 56 -9.90 -7.18 -0.98
N LEU A 57 -11.02 -7.22 -1.69
CA LEU A 57 -11.75 -8.46 -1.97
C LEU A 57 -11.22 -8.99 -3.30
N ASP A 58 -10.66 -10.21 -3.35
CA ASP A 58 -10.11 -10.77 -4.59
C ASP A 58 -10.50 -12.24 -4.75
N PHE A 59 -11.44 -12.51 -5.65
CA PHE A 59 -12.04 -13.83 -5.77
C PHE A 59 -12.49 -14.14 -7.18
N GLU A 60 -12.60 -15.43 -7.47
CA GLU A 60 -13.21 -15.94 -8.67
C GLU A 60 -14.65 -16.38 -8.43
N THR A 61 -15.53 -16.09 -9.38
CA THR A 61 -16.92 -16.52 -9.35
C THR A 61 -17.48 -16.71 -10.75
N ASN A 62 -18.47 -17.58 -10.91
CA ASN A 62 -19.33 -17.66 -12.11
C ASN A 62 -20.65 -16.92 -11.97
N SER A 63 -20.81 -16.09 -10.93
CA SER A 63 -22.03 -15.32 -10.74
C SER A 63 -22.30 -14.35 -11.91
N LYS A 64 -23.57 -14.04 -12.18
CA LYS A 64 -23.96 -12.93 -13.07
C LYS A 64 -24.08 -11.62 -12.32
N THR A 65 -24.20 -11.66 -10.99
CA THR A 65 -24.33 -10.47 -10.16
C THR A 65 -23.45 -10.59 -8.93
N VAL A 66 -22.64 -9.56 -8.67
CA VAL A 66 -22.00 -9.35 -7.36
C VAL A 66 -22.60 -8.10 -6.74
N PHE A 67 -23.03 -8.20 -5.50
CA PHE A 67 -23.54 -7.07 -4.71
C PHE A 67 -22.68 -6.89 -3.46
N LEU A 68 -22.24 -5.66 -3.22
CA LEU A 68 -21.50 -5.24 -2.04
C LEU A 68 -22.20 -4.04 -1.41
N GLU A 69 -22.36 -4.07 -0.10
CA GLU A 69 -22.84 -2.98 0.73
C GLU A 69 -21.81 -2.70 1.83
N LEU A 70 -21.51 -1.42 2.01
CA LEU A 70 -20.55 -0.87 2.93
C LEU A 70 -21.25 0.06 3.93
N SER A 71 -20.70 0.17 5.14
CA SER A 71 -21.27 1.03 6.19
C SER A 71 -21.14 2.52 5.90
N GLU A 72 -20.19 2.91 5.05
CA GLU A 72 -19.87 4.31 4.71
C GLU A 72 -19.73 4.47 3.20
N GLU A 73 -19.99 5.69 2.71
CA GLU A 73 -19.66 6.08 1.34
C GLU A 73 -18.15 6.22 1.18
N CYS A 74 -17.58 5.51 0.21
CA CYS A 74 -16.15 5.58 -0.07
C CYS A 74 -15.82 5.42 -1.56
N ASN A 75 -14.57 5.68 -1.90
CA ASN A 75 -14.07 5.39 -3.24
C ASN A 75 -13.78 3.89 -3.41
N LEU A 76 -14.27 3.32 -4.51
CA LEU A 76 -14.04 1.92 -4.86
C LEU A 76 -13.49 1.81 -6.28
N ASP A 77 -12.38 1.09 -6.40
CA ASP A 77 -11.84 0.65 -7.68
C ASP A 77 -12.13 -0.83 -7.88
N VAL A 78 -12.73 -1.16 -9.01
CA VAL A 78 -13.13 -2.52 -9.36
C VAL A 78 -12.37 -2.97 -10.60
N TYR A 79 -11.73 -4.12 -10.48
CA TYR A 79 -11.06 -4.79 -11.58
C TYR A 79 -11.82 -6.09 -11.91
N LEU A 80 -11.89 -6.39 -13.20
CA LEU A 80 -12.46 -7.62 -13.72
C LEU A 80 -11.39 -8.32 -14.56
N ASN A 81 -11.02 -9.53 -14.17
CA ASN A 81 -9.97 -10.33 -14.82
C ASN A 81 -8.65 -9.55 -14.92
N GLY A 82 -8.27 -8.83 -13.86
CA GLY A 82 -7.04 -8.03 -13.79
C GLY A 82 -7.08 -6.70 -14.55
N LEU A 83 -8.20 -6.34 -15.19
CA LEU A 83 -8.34 -5.09 -15.92
C LEU A 83 -9.23 -4.09 -15.15
N PRO A 84 -8.89 -2.79 -15.14
CA PRO A 84 -9.77 -1.77 -14.58
C PRO A 84 -11.15 -1.85 -15.25
N TYR A 85 -12.20 -2.01 -14.46
CA TYR A 85 -13.56 -2.18 -14.96
C TYR A 85 -14.46 -1.01 -14.59
N ARG A 86 -14.35 -0.53 -13.34
CA ARG A 86 -15.22 0.52 -12.83
C ARG A 86 -14.57 1.26 -11.68
N HIS A 87 -14.71 2.58 -11.71
CA HIS A 87 -14.49 3.44 -10.55
C HIS A 87 -15.85 3.93 -10.02
N ARG A 88 -15.98 4.01 -8.71
CA ARG A 88 -17.13 4.57 -8.01
C ARG A 88 -16.62 5.47 -6.89
N ALA A 89 -16.82 6.77 -7.06
CA ALA A 89 -16.61 7.72 -5.97
C ALA A 89 -17.84 7.76 -5.05
N LEU A 90 -17.58 7.87 -3.74
CA LEU A 90 -18.60 8.05 -2.68
C LEU A 90 -19.78 7.07 -2.79
N ALA A 91 -19.47 5.78 -2.81
CA ALA A 91 -20.47 4.72 -2.90
C ALA A 91 -20.47 3.84 -1.64
N CYS A 92 -21.65 3.64 -1.07
CA CYS A 92 -21.89 2.61 -0.04
C CYS A 92 -22.43 1.31 -0.65
N ILE A 93 -22.93 1.33 -1.89
CA ILE A 93 -23.48 0.16 -2.58
C ILE A 93 -22.84 0.00 -3.96
N MET A 94 -22.39 -1.22 -4.24
CA MET A 94 -21.90 -1.63 -5.55
C MET A 94 -22.69 -2.84 -6.05
N LYS A 95 -23.22 -2.72 -7.28
CA LYS A 95 -23.78 -3.84 -8.03
C LYS A 95 -23.04 -4.04 -9.35
N LEU A 96 -22.35 -5.17 -9.48
CA LEU A 96 -21.65 -5.58 -10.69
C LEU A 96 -22.53 -6.55 -11.48
N ARG A 97 -22.57 -6.36 -12.79
CA ARG A 97 -23.15 -7.32 -13.74
C ARG A 97 -22.01 -8.01 -14.47
N LEU A 98 -22.02 -9.32 -14.42
CA LEU A 98 -21.04 -10.22 -15.02
C LEU A 98 -21.72 -11.09 -16.09
N ASN A 99 -20.92 -11.87 -16.82
CA ASN A 99 -21.39 -12.69 -17.93
C ASN A 99 -21.87 -14.11 -17.51
N GLY A 100 -21.80 -14.46 -16.23
CA GLY A 100 -22.13 -15.80 -15.74
C GLY A 100 -21.09 -16.88 -16.07
N GLN A 101 -19.92 -16.48 -16.57
CA GLN A 101 -18.73 -17.32 -16.70
C GLN A 101 -17.80 -17.05 -15.53
N ARG A 102 -16.77 -17.90 -15.35
CA ARG A 102 -15.70 -17.65 -14.37
C ARG A 102 -15.05 -16.30 -14.66
N ASN A 103 -15.09 -15.40 -13.68
CA ASN A 103 -14.37 -14.14 -13.68
C ASN A 103 -13.65 -13.96 -12.34
N ARG A 104 -12.46 -13.36 -12.38
CA ARG A 104 -11.82 -12.78 -11.19
C ARG A 104 -12.37 -11.38 -10.96
N VAL A 105 -12.88 -11.13 -9.76
CA VAL A 105 -13.37 -9.84 -9.30
C VAL A 105 -12.43 -9.35 -8.20
N THR A 106 -11.85 -8.17 -8.41
CA THR A 106 -11.05 -7.50 -7.39
C THR A 106 -11.68 -6.16 -7.04
N VAL A 107 -11.94 -5.92 -5.75
CA VAL A 107 -12.46 -4.65 -5.22
C VAL A 107 -11.42 -4.09 -4.27
N TYR A 108 -10.89 -2.91 -4.58
CA TYR A 108 -10.00 -2.16 -3.68
C TYR A 108 -10.82 -1.33 -2.71
N LEU A 109 -10.54 -1.50 -1.41
CA LEU A 109 -11.13 -0.70 -0.34
C LEU A 109 -10.40 0.64 -0.18
N PRO A 110 -11.05 1.66 0.41
CA PRO A 110 -10.53 3.03 0.41
C PRO A 110 -9.24 3.19 1.20
N ALA A 111 -8.33 4.01 0.66
CA ALA A 111 -7.03 4.29 1.28
C ALA A 111 -6.99 5.59 2.10
N HIS A 112 -8.03 6.44 2.05
CA HIS A 112 -8.01 7.78 2.66
C HIS A 112 -9.29 8.16 3.42
N ASP A 113 -10.34 7.35 3.30
CA ASP A 113 -11.62 7.59 3.94
C ASP A 113 -11.68 6.93 5.33
N THR A 114 -12.73 7.24 6.09
CA THR A 114 -13.09 6.44 7.26
C THR A 114 -13.20 4.98 6.83
N PRO A 115 -12.47 4.03 7.46
CA PRO A 115 -12.53 2.62 7.10
C PRO A 115 -13.97 2.09 7.12
N PRO A 116 -14.56 1.69 5.97
CA PRO A 116 -15.90 1.12 5.95
C PRO A 116 -15.86 -0.32 6.45
N ALA A 117 -16.96 -0.75 7.08
CA ALA A 117 -17.26 -2.15 7.29
C ALA A 117 -17.97 -2.74 6.07
N ILE A 118 -17.79 -4.03 5.80
CA ILE A 118 -18.67 -4.76 4.87
C ILE A 118 -19.94 -5.16 5.61
N VAL A 119 -21.06 -4.58 5.19
CA VAL A 119 -22.40 -4.89 5.70
C VAL A 119 -22.93 -6.15 5.03
N GLN A 120 -22.76 -6.25 3.71
CA GLN A 120 -23.23 -7.39 2.94
C GLN A 120 -22.38 -7.62 1.69
N LEU A 121 -22.05 -8.88 1.41
CA LEU A 121 -21.54 -9.33 0.12
C LEU A 121 -22.39 -10.51 -0.36
N SER A 122 -22.88 -10.44 -1.59
CA SER A 122 -23.71 -11.50 -2.16
C SER A 122 -23.45 -11.75 -3.63
N VAL A 123 -23.63 -13.02 -4.00
CA VAL A 123 -23.56 -13.53 -5.37
C VAL A 123 -24.86 -14.25 -5.72
N ASP A 124 -25.13 -14.53 -6.99
CA ASP A 124 -26.25 -15.38 -7.41
C ASP A 124 -26.26 -16.74 -6.69
N ASP A 125 -27.45 -17.29 -6.45
CA ASP A 125 -27.60 -18.61 -5.81
C ASP A 125 -26.93 -19.72 -6.64
N GLY A 126 -26.10 -20.53 -5.98
CA GLY A 126 -25.37 -21.63 -6.60
C GLY A 126 -24.11 -21.20 -7.38
N ALA A 127 -23.76 -19.92 -7.38
CA ALA A 127 -22.45 -19.47 -7.86
C ALA A 127 -21.34 -19.90 -6.90
N PHE A 128 -20.16 -20.24 -7.43
CA PHE A 128 -18.99 -20.47 -6.57
C PHE A 128 -18.32 -19.15 -6.18
N VAL A 129 -17.60 -19.17 -5.07
CA VAL A 129 -16.68 -18.11 -4.65
C VAL A 129 -15.39 -18.77 -4.21
N GLU A 130 -14.32 -18.52 -4.94
CA GLU A 130 -12.99 -19.09 -4.67
C GLU A 130 -11.99 -17.95 -4.48
N PRO A 131 -11.15 -17.97 -3.44
CA PRO A 131 -10.13 -16.94 -3.26
C PRO A 131 -9.11 -16.94 -4.41
N HIS A 132 -8.64 -15.75 -4.78
CA HIS A 132 -7.57 -15.62 -5.77
C HIS A 132 -6.26 -16.26 -5.26
N HIS A 133 -5.51 -16.87 -6.18
CA HIS A 133 -4.21 -17.46 -5.87
C HIS A 133 -3.06 -16.50 -6.19
N PHE A 134 -2.29 -16.15 -5.15
CA PHE A 134 -1.11 -15.29 -5.27
C PHE A 134 0.17 -16.10 -5.34
N ASP A 135 1.12 -15.63 -6.16
CA ASP A 135 2.43 -16.27 -6.34
C ASP A 135 3.47 -15.77 -5.32
N ARG A 136 3.21 -14.61 -4.69
CA ARG A 136 4.14 -13.92 -3.78
C ARG A 136 3.42 -13.22 -2.64
N LYS A 137 4.17 -12.83 -1.62
CA LYS A 137 3.70 -12.07 -0.45
C LYS A 137 4.59 -10.86 -0.17
N PHE A 138 4.05 -9.66 -0.34
CA PHE A 138 4.79 -8.42 -0.18
C PHE A 138 4.33 -7.62 1.04
N LEU A 139 5.28 -7.09 1.80
CA LEU A 139 5.01 -6.10 2.85
C LEU A 139 5.60 -4.77 2.42
N PHE A 140 4.76 -3.74 2.31
CA PHE A 140 5.19 -2.37 2.06
C PHE A 140 5.08 -1.56 3.35
N MET A 141 6.14 -0.86 3.73
CA MET A 141 6.17 0.07 4.86
C MET A 141 6.63 1.43 4.36
N GLY A 142 5.86 2.47 4.62
CA GLY A 142 6.23 3.80 4.15
C GLY A 142 5.26 4.88 4.57
N ASP A 143 5.36 6.02 3.92
CA ASP A 143 4.61 7.23 4.25
C ASP A 143 3.33 7.42 3.40
N SER A 144 2.92 8.68 3.19
CA SER A 144 1.79 9.08 2.34
C SER A 144 1.91 8.57 0.91
N ILE A 145 3.12 8.48 0.36
CA ILE A 145 3.36 8.00 -1.00
C ILE A 145 3.06 6.49 -1.07
N THR A 146 3.50 5.73 -0.06
CA THR A 146 3.19 4.30 0.07
C THR A 146 1.71 4.05 0.38
N GLN A 147 1.07 4.97 1.12
CA GLN A 147 -0.39 4.95 1.32
C GLN A 147 -1.17 5.21 0.02
N GLY A 148 -0.56 5.83 -0.99
CA GLY A 148 -1.23 6.25 -2.22
C GLY A 148 -2.00 7.58 -2.07
N TRP A 149 -1.55 8.48 -1.19
CA TRP A 149 -2.26 9.72 -0.78
C TRP A 149 -2.95 10.46 -1.91
N ASP A 150 -2.23 10.84 -2.97
CA ASP A 150 -2.79 11.57 -4.10
C ASP A 150 -2.79 10.78 -5.41
N SER A 151 -3.23 9.52 -5.40
CA SER A 151 -3.42 8.73 -6.63
C SER A 151 -4.59 9.23 -7.50
N VAL A 152 -4.55 10.51 -7.86
CA VAL A 152 -5.63 11.24 -8.52
C VAL A 152 -5.50 11.16 -10.04
N PHE A 153 -6.61 10.93 -10.71
CA PHE A 153 -6.77 11.06 -12.15
C PHE A 153 -8.03 11.86 -12.46
N MET A 154 -7.90 12.94 -13.24
CA MET A 154 -9.02 13.82 -13.62
C MET A 154 -9.86 14.36 -12.43
N GLY A 155 -9.23 14.54 -11.25
CA GLY A 155 -9.88 15.06 -10.05
C GLY A 155 -10.49 14.00 -9.13
N GLU A 156 -10.45 12.71 -9.51
CA GLU A 156 -10.94 11.58 -8.71
C GLU A 156 -9.76 10.75 -8.19
N ARG A 157 -9.88 10.16 -6.99
CA ARG A 157 -8.85 9.31 -6.38
C ARG A 157 -9.04 7.86 -6.80
N PHE A 158 -7.99 7.24 -7.31
CA PHE A 158 -7.95 5.83 -7.69
C PHE A 158 -6.98 5.11 -6.76
N ASP A 159 -7.46 4.56 -5.65
CA ASP A 159 -6.61 3.92 -4.63
C ASP A 159 -5.85 2.70 -5.17
N SER A 160 -6.40 2.03 -6.18
CA SER A 160 -5.74 0.95 -6.92
C SER A 160 -4.50 1.41 -7.71
N MET A 161 -4.31 2.71 -7.90
CA MET A 161 -3.21 3.28 -8.69
C MET A 161 -1.97 3.64 -7.86
N SER A 162 -1.95 3.37 -6.56
CA SER A 162 -0.70 3.51 -5.78
C SER A 162 0.42 2.65 -6.37
N TYR A 163 1.69 3.08 -6.23
CA TYR A 163 2.82 2.29 -6.76
C TYR A 163 2.86 0.89 -6.17
N ALA A 164 2.52 0.75 -4.87
CA ALA A 164 2.49 -0.52 -4.17
C ALA A 164 1.47 -1.46 -4.81
N ASN A 165 0.23 -0.99 -5.05
CA ASN A 165 -0.80 -1.78 -5.74
C ASN A 165 -0.39 -2.16 -7.18
N ILE A 166 0.30 -1.28 -7.90
CA ILE A 166 0.80 -1.56 -9.26
C ILE A 166 1.85 -2.68 -9.24
N VAL A 167 2.80 -2.60 -8.31
CA VAL A 167 3.87 -3.60 -8.12
C VAL A 167 3.26 -4.94 -7.68
N SER A 168 2.34 -4.92 -6.72
CA SER A 168 1.62 -6.11 -6.24
C SER A 168 0.91 -6.83 -7.39
N ARG A 169 0.20 -6.10 -8.27
CA ARG A 169 -0.45 -6.71 -9.43
C ARG A 169 0.54 -7.31 -10.42
N HIS A 170 1.65 -6.63 -10.70
CA HIS A 170 2.67 -7.12 -11.65
C HIS A 170 3.24 -8.47 -11.22
N PHE A 171 3.54 -8.62 -9.94
CA PHE A 171 4.13 -9.83 -9.37
C PHE A 171 3.10 -10.85 -8.89
N ASN A 172 1.80 -10.61 -9.13
CA ASN A 172 0.70 -11.40 -8.58
C ASN A 172 0.87 -11.67 -7.07
N ALA A 173 1.15 -10.61 -6.30
CA ALA A 173 1.50 -10.70 -4.89
C ALA A 173 0.33 -10.33 -3.97
N GLU A 174 0.06 -11.17 -2.98
CA GLU A 174 -0.73 -10.80 -1.80
C GLU A 174 0.07 -9.75 -1.05
N SER A 175 -0.52 -8.60 -0.72
CA SER A 175 0.26 -7.48 -0.19
C SER A 175 -0.39 -6.79 1.00
N VAL A 176 0.38 -6.59 2.07
CA VAL A 176 0.01 -5.69 3.17
C VAL A 176 0.72 -4.36 2.97
N ILE A 177 -0.05 -3.26 2.89
CA ILE A 177 0.47 -1.92 2.57
C ILE A 177 0.38 -1.01 3.80
N CYS A 178 1.39 -1.11 4.67
CA CYS A 178 1.62 -0.29 5.87
C CYS A 178 2.11 1.13 5.54
N GLY A 179 1.49 1.79 4.56
CA GLY A 179 1.68 3.22 4.28
C GLY A 179 0.89 4.09 5.25
N VAL A 180 1.54 5.08 5.87
CA VAL A 180 0.92 6.02 6.83
C VAL A 180 1.30 7.45 6.47
N GLY A 181 0.31 8.28 6.16
CA GLY A 181 0.49 9.67 5.77
C GLY A 181 1.24 10.47 6.83
N GLY A 182 2.40 11.02 6.46
CA GLY A 182 3.27 11.76 7.36
C GLY A 182 4.21 10.91 8.22
N ALA A 183 4.21 9.58 8.05
CA ALA A 183 5.13 8.70 8.76
C ALA A 183 6.57 8.85 8.29
N TYR A 184 7.47 8.34 9.11
CA TYR A 184 8.90 8.57 9.11
C TYR A 184 9.59 7.34 9.75
N PHE A 185 10.93 7.26 9.75
CA PHE A 185 11.63 6.15 10.38
C PHE A 185 11.41 6.16 11.90
N LEU A 186 10.58 5.24 12.38
CA LEU A 186 10.21 5.09 13.79
C LEU A 186 10.44 3.63 14.22
N PRO A 187 11.60 3.27 14.78
CA PRO A 187 11.94 1.87 15.11
C PRO A 187 10.92 1.16 16.01
N GLU A 188 10.18 1.90 16.83
CA GLU A 188 9.14 1.38 17.71
C GLU A 188 7.91 0.90 16.95
N SER A 189 7.69 1.34 15.71
CA SER A 189 6.56 0.88 14.90
C SER A 189 6.77 -0.52 14.29
N LEU A 190 7.99 -1.07 14.39
CA LEU A 190 8.31 -2.40 13.89
C LEU A 190 8.04 -3.45 14.95
N THR A 191 6.96 -4.20 14.75
CA THR A 191 6.60 -5.34 15.60
C THR A 191 6.20 -6.52 14.71
N GLU A 192 6.23 -7.72 15.27
CA GLU A 192 5.83 -8.94 14.55
C GLU A 192 4.35 -8.84 14.14
N MET A 193 4.04 -9.31 12.94
CA MET A 193 2.69 -9.29 12.38
C MET A 193 2.30 -10.68 11.88
N PRO A 194 1.00 -11.04 11.86
CA PRO A 194 0.53 -12.37 11.44
C PRO A 194 0.63 -12.61 9.92
N PHE A 195 1.35 -11.76 9.20
CA PHE A 195 1.60 -11.85 7.77
C PHE A 195 3.08 -12.18 7.56
N ASP A 196 3.36 -13.30 6.89
CA ASP A 196 4.73 -13.75 6.59
C ASP A 196 5.09 -13.41 5.14
N PRO A 197 5.71 -12.24 4.86
CA PRO A 197 6.09 -11.86 3.51
C PRO A 197 7.30 -12.68 3.01
N ASP A 198 7.42 -12.81 1.70
CA ASP A 198 8.68 -13.20 1.04
C ASP A 198 9.54 -11.99 0.66
N THR A 199 8.92 -10.81 0.56
CA THR A 199 9.57 -9.56 0.17
C THR A 199 9.07 -8.39 1.02
N VAL A 200 9.99 -7.58 1.51
CA VAL A 200 9.73 -6.40 2.33
C VAL A 200 10.29 -5.17 1.64
N ILE A 201 9.48 -4.13 1.55
CA ILE A 201 9.81 -2.86 0.91
C ILE A 201 9.62 -1.73 1.93
N VAL A 202 10.67 -0.96 2.19
CA VAL A 202 10.67 0.18 3.12
C VAL A 202 10.90 1.48 2.33
N ALA A 203 10.02 2.47 2.48
CA ALA A 203 10.06 3.74 1.76
C ALA A 203 9.67 4.93 2.67
N TYR A 204 10.63 5.36 3.50
CA TYR A 204 10.55 6.54 4.38
C TYR A 204 11.66 7.55 4.05
N GLY A 205 11.67 8.70 4.73
CA GLY A 205 12.75 9.69 4.65
C GLY A 205 12.29 11.08 4.23
N THR A 206 11.24 11.21 3.40
CA THR A 206 10.79 12.55 2.95
C THR A 206 10.23 13.36 4.11
N ASN A 207 9.44 12.76 4.99
CA ASN A 207 8.89 13.45 6.15
C ASN A 207 9.97 13.69 7.22
N ASP A 208 10.91 12.75 7.36
CA ASP A 208 12.00 12.86 8.33
C ASP A 208 12.82 14.14 8.12
N TYR A 209 13.18 14.45 6.88
CA TYR A 209 13.93 15.67 6.52
C TYR A 209 13.26 16.95 7.01
N PHE A 210 11.93 17.04 6.89
CA PHE A 210 11.15 18.23 7.23
C PHE A 210 10.67 18.25 8.67
N ARG A 211 10.57 17.08 9.30
CA ARG A 211 10.09 16.95 10.68
C ARG A 211 11.21 17.21 11.68
N PHE A 212 12.44 16.85 11.35
CA PHE A 212 13.58 16.94 12.27
C PHE A 212 14.67 17.83 11.68
N SER A 213 15.14 18.78 12.50
CA SER A 213 16.28 19.63 12.14
C SER A 213 17.64 18.95 12.32
N ASP A 214 17.69 17.91 13.17
CA ASP A 214 18.88 17.07 13.37
C ASP A 214 18.81 15.85 12.42
N HIS A 215 19.48 15.95 11.28
CA HIS A 215 19.52 14.87 10.29
C HIS A 215 20.41 13.70 10.72
N ASP A 216 21.33 13.89 11.67
CA ASP A 216 22.14 12.77 12.21
C ASP A 216 21.27 11.87 13.08
N PHE A 217 20.38 12.46 13.87
CA PHE A 217 19.34 11.74 14.59
C PHE A 217 18.43 10.94 13.65
N VAL A 218 17.98 11.54 12.55
CA VAL A 218 17.16 10.86 11.52
C VAL A 218 17.89 9.65 10.94
N LEU A 219 19.15 9.82 10.54
CA LEU A 219 19.92 8.74 9.92
C LEU A 219 20.19 7.59 10.91
N LYS A 220 20.36 7.91 12.19
CA LYS A 220 20.45 6.89 13.25
C LYS A 220 19.15 6.11 13.40
N ASN A 221 17.99 6.78 13.39
CA ASN A 221 16.69 6.10 13.43
C ASN A 221 16.47 5.24 12.19
N ALA A 222 16.87 5.70 11.01
CA ALA A 222 16.82 4.90 9.79
C ALA A 222 17.70 3.64 9.90
N GLU A 223 18.93 3.77 10.41
CA GLU A 223 19.84 2.63 10.64
C GLU A 223 19.24 1.62 11.63
N GLU A 224 18.68 2.10 12.74
CA GLU A 224 18.03 1.25 13.74
C GLU A 224 16.78 0.56 13.18
N TYR A 225 15.94 1.29 12.44
CA TYR A 225 14.75 0.75 11.79
C TYR A 225 15.11 -0.36 10.80
N LEU A 226 16.06 -0.10 9.90
CA LEU A 226 16.48 -1.08 8.90
C LEU A 226 17.15 -2.30 9.54
N THR A 227 17.90 -2.11 10.62
CA THR A 227 18.50 -3.23 11.38
C THR A 227 17.40 -4.12 11.97
N ARG A 228 16.44 -3.55 12.70
CA ARG A 228 15.32 -4.31 13.29
C ARG A 228 14.47 -4.99 12.24
N ALA A 229 14.19 -4.31 11.12
CA ALA A 229 13.43 -4.90 10.02
C ALA A 229 14.17 -6.09 9.38
N ALA A 230 15.50 -5.99 9.22
CA ALA A 230 16.31 -7.09 8.70
C ALA A 230 16.35 -8.30 9.65
N GLU A 231 16.32 -8.06 10.97
CA GLU A 231 16.23 -9.12 11.98
C GLU A 231 14.85 -9.81 11.96
N LEU A 232 13.75 -9.03 11.93
CA LEU A 232 12.39 -9.55 11.88
C LEU A 232 12.11 -10.36 10.61
N TYR A 233 12.65 -9.91 9.47
CA TYR A 233 12.43 -10.52 8.17
C TYR A 233 13.71 -11.17 7.63
N TRP A 234 14.47 -11.80 8.53
CA TRP A 234 15.70 -12.50 8.17
C TRP A 234 15.45 -13.54 7.07
N GLY A 235 16.31 -13.55 6.05
CA GLY A 235 16.23 -14.47 4.91
C GLY A 235 15.14 -14.12 3.88
N LYS A 236 14.35 -13.07 4.09
CA LYS A 236 13.42 -12.52 3.08
C LYS A 236 14.16 -11.58 2.13
N ARG A 237 13.51 -11.19 1.03
CA ARG A 237 14.03 -10.17 0.12
C ARG A 237 13.72 -8.78 0.68
N LEU A 238 14.74 -7.95 0.83
CA LEU A 238 14.63 -6.65 1.51
C LEU A 238 14.99 -5.54 0.53
N PHE A 239 14.09 -4.58 0.31
CA PHE A 239 14.30 -3.40 -0.54
C PHE A 239 14.04 -2.12 0.24
N CYS A 240 14.94 -1.15 0.15
CA CYS A 240 14.72 0.16 0.72
C CYS A 240 14.79 1.21 -0.38
N ILE A 241 13.68 1.95 -0.52
CA ILE A 241 13.53 3.03 -1.48
C ILE A 241 13.82 4.32 -0.73
N THR A 242 14.87 5.04 -1.14
CA THR A 242 15.13 6.38 -0.58
C THR A 242 14.08 7.39 -1.07
N PRO A 243 14.00 8.60 -0.52
CA PRO A 243 13.01 9.58 -0.96
C PRO A 243 13.00 9.79 -2.47
N ILE A 244 11.81 9.97 -3.03
CA ILE A 244 11.64 10.40 -4.42
C ILE A 244 11.95 11.90 -4.56
N TYR A 245 12.04 12.37 -5.81
CA TYR A 245 12.15 13.80 -6.07
C TYR A 245 11.01 14.58 -5.43
N ARG A 246 11.38 15.72 -4.83
CA ARG A 246 10.52 16.68 -4.19
C ARG A 246 11.02 18.07 -4.56
N ASP A 247 10.14 18.95 -5.03
CA ASP A 247 10.51 20.35 -5.25
C ASP A 247 10.52 21.12 -3.92
N VAL A 248 11.71 21.26 -3.35
CA VAL A 248 11.93 21.99 -2.09
C VAL A 248 12.44 23.42 -2.32
N GLY A 249 12.52 23.84 -3.58
CA GLY A 249 13.08 25.12 -4.00
C GLY A 249 14.61 25.12 -4.09
N PRO A 250 15.20 26.03 -4.89
CA PRO A 250 16.60 25.96 -5.30
C PRO A 250 17.62 26.15 -4.18
N GLN A 251 17.23 26.79 -3.08
CA GLN A 251 18.12 27.00 -1.92
C GLN A 251 18.20 25.77 -1.01
N GLU A 252 17.12 24.99 -0.96
CA GLU A 252 17.00 23.85 -0.07
C GLU A 252 17.33 22.53 -0.80
N GLN A 253 17.16 22.49 -2.12
CA GLN A 253 17.40 21.31 -2.94
C GLN A 253 18.77 20.67 -2.69
N PRO A 254 19.89 21.42 -2.65
CA PRO A 254 21.20 20.81 -2.41
C PRO A 254 21.32 20.11 -1.05
N LYS A 255 20.62 20.62 -0.02
CA LYS A 255 20.62 20.01 1.32
C LYS A 255 19.74 18.76 1.37
N PHE A 256 18.60 18.78 0.69
CA PHE A 256 17.74 17.62 0.55
C PHE A 256 18.44 16.50 -0.24
N ASP A 257 19.14 16.85 -1.32
CA ASP A 257 19.94 15.92 -2.11
C ASP A 257 21.09 15.33 -1.27
N GLU A 258 21.80 16.16 -0.50
CA GLU A 258 22.85 15.70 0.43
C GLU A 258 22.28 14.74 1.48
N TYR A 259 21.13 15.06 2.08
CA TYR A 259 20.43 14.16 2.99
C TYR A 259 20.09 12.81 2.34
N CYS A 260 19.57 12.83 1.10
CA CYS A 260 19.25 11.62 0.36
C CYS A 260 20.50 10.76 0.11
N GLU A 261 21.63 11.37 -0.25
CA GLU A 261 22.89 10.63 -0.43
C GLU A 261 23.41 10.00 0.87
N ARG A 262 23.27 10.71 2.00
CA ARG A 262 23.61 10.17 3.32
C ARG A 262 22.70 9.00 3.72
N LEU A 263 21.42 9.09 3.39
CA LEU A 263 20.48 7.98 3.62
C LEU A 263 20.79 6.78 2.71
N LYS A 264 21.15 7.00 1.44
CA LYS A 264 21.62 5.94 0.54
C LYS A 264 22.81 5.18 1.15
N GLU A 265 23.74 5.88 1.80
CA GLU A 265 24.86 5.25 2.48
C GLU A 265 24.41 4.38 3.66
N VAL A 266 23.45 4.85 4.49
CA VAL A 266 22.86 4.03 5.55
C VAL A 266 22.25 2.74 4.97
N VAL A 267 21.49 2.85 3.89
CA VAL A 267 20.88 1.69 3.23
C VAL A 267 21.93 0.72 2.69
N ARG A 268 23.00 1.22 2.03
CA ARG A 268 24.08 0.39 1.48
C ARG A 268 24.82 -0.43 2.56
N ARG A 269 24.88 0.06 3.79
CA ARG A 269 25.49 -0.65 4.94
C ARG A 269 24.53 -1.62 5.63
N SER A 270 23.25 -1.59 5.28
CA SER A 270 22.22 -2.48 5.82
C SER A 270 22.09 -3.77 5.01
N ALA A 271 21.18 -4.67 5.41
CA ALA A 271 20.84 -5.86 4.64
C ALA A 271 19.91 -5.59 3.45
N PHE A 272 19.46 -4.35 3.25
CA PHE A 272 18.50 -3.99 2.22
C PHE A 272 19.19 -3.71 0.87
N THR A 273 18.54 -4.14 -0.21
CA THR A 273 18.86 -3.67 -1.56
C THR A 273 18.41 -2.22 -1.70
N LEU A 274 19.36 -1.32 -1.96
CA LEU A 274 19.08 0.08 -2.23
C LEU A 274 18.35 0.25 -3.57
N ILE A 275 17.24 0.97 -3.54
CA ILE A 275 16.57 1.51 -4.71
C ILE A 275 16.58 3.04 -4.61
N ASP A 276 17.15 3.70 -5.61
CA ASP A 276 17.22 5.16 -5.64
C ASP A 276 15.86 5.77 -6.00
N GLY A 277 15.14 6.27 -5.01
CA GLY A 277 13.82 6.89 -5.21
C GLY A 277 13.84 8.08 -6.15
N GLY A 278 14.96 8.81 -6.23
CA GLY A 278 15.11 9.98 -7.10
C GLY A 278 14.93 9.64 -8.59
N GLU A 279 15.13 8.38 -8.97
CA GLU A 279 15.04 7.89 -10.34
C GLU A 279 13.69 7.22 -10.67
N LEU A 280 12.79 7.08 -9.69
CA LEU A 280 11.54 6.33 -9.87
C LEU A 280 10.43 7.16 -10.52
N VAL A 281 10.44 8.47 -10.32
CA VAL A 281 9.44 9.40 -10.91
C VAL A 281 10.17 10.55 -11.61
N PRO A 282 9.77 10.92 -12.84
CA PRO A 282 10.36 12.08 -13.52
C PRO A 282 10.14 13.37 -12.72
N HIS A 283 11.13 14.25 -12.69
CA HIS A 283 11.12 15.51 -11.91
C HIS A 283 10.24 16.60 -12.53
N TYR A 284 9.22 16.22 -13.32
CA TYR A 284 8.28 17.15 -13.92
C TYR A 284 7.02 17.23 -13.07
N SER A 285 6.58 18.45 -12.75
CA SER A 285 5.43 18.70 -11.87
C SER A 285 4.12 18.08 -12.37
N ASP A 286 4.02 17.72 -13.65
CA ASP A 286 2.87 17.01 -14.22
C ASP A 286 2.72 15.55 -13.76
N TYR A 287 3.74 14.97 -13.14
CA TYR A 287 3.64 13.66 -12.49
C TYR A 287 3.20 13.76 -11.02
N TYR A 288 3.02 14.97 -10.48
CA TYR A 288 2.69 15.21 -9.08
C TYR A 288 1.33 15.92 -8.97
N ALA A 289 0.48 15.44 -8.06
CA ALA A 289 -0.85 15.99 -7.85
C ALA A 289 -0.77 17.39 -7.21
N ASP A 290 0.12 17.56 -6.24
CA ASP A 290 0.41 18.80 -5.54
C ASP A 290 1.48 19.67 -6.24
N LYS A 291 1.92 19.25 -7.44
CA LYS A 291 3.01 19.84 -8.22
C LYS A 291 4.37 19.81 -7.52
N ASN A 292 4.54 19.04 -6.45
CA ASN A 292 5.73 19.02 -5.61
C ASN A 292 6.23 17.61 -5.25
N LEU A 293 5.44 16.84 -4.50
CA LEU A 293 5.89 15.62 -3.82
C LEU A 293 5.00 14.42 -4.12
N HIS A 294 3.68 14.57 -4.02
CA HIS A 294 2.79 13.42 -4.07
C HIS A 294 2.51 13.05 -5.53
N PRO A 295 2.92 11.85 -6.01
CA PRO A 295 2.67 11.46 -7.37
C PRO A 295 1.16 11.41 -7.65
N ASN A 296 0.73 11.88 -8.82
CA ASN A 296 -0.63 11.61 -9.30
C ASN A 296 -0.73 10.19 -9.89
N ALA A 297 -1.88 9.78 -10.42
CA ALA A 297 -2.04 8.43 -10.98
C ALA A 297 -1.01 8.09 -12.08
N LEU A 298 -0.61 9.07 -12.92
CA LEU A 298 0.45 8.87 -13.91
C LEU A 298 1.84 8.77 -13.25
N GLY A 299 2.11 9.63 -12.26
CA GLY A 299 3.33 9.57 -11.45
C GLY A 299 3.50 8.22 -10.76
N PHE A 300 2.47 7.72 -10.09
CA PHE A 300 2.49 6.40 -9.47
C PHE A 300 2.63 5.27 -10.50
N TYR A 301 2.04 5.40 -11.69
CA TYR A 301 2.24 4.42 -12.75
C TYR A 301 3.71 4.32 -13.18
N ILE A 302 4.36 5.47 -13.40
CA ILE A 302 5.79 5.49 -13.74
C ILE A 302 6.64 4.98 -12.57
N TYR A 303 6.32 5.40 -11.33
CA TYR A 303 6.95 4.88 -10.12
C TYR A 303 6.89 3.35 -10.13
N GLY A 304 5.69 2.78 -10.13
CA GLY A 304 5.48 1.33 -10.05
C GLY A 304 6.25 0.59 -11.14
N LYS A 305 6.22 1.08 -12.39
CA LYS A 305 6.99 0.48 -13.50
C LYS A 305 8.50 0.50 -13.29
N ASN A 306 9.05 1.62 -12.82
CA ASN A 306 10.48 1.73 -12.57
C ASN A 306 10.90 0.86 -11.39
N LEU A 307 10.09 0.81 -10.33
CA LEU A 307 10.33 -0.06 -9.18
C LEU A 307 10.30 -1.54 -9.58
N ILE A 308 9.31 -1.96 -10.37
CA ILE A 308 9.25 -3.32 -10.95
C ILE A 308 10.56 -3.67 -11.65
N ARG A 309 11.06 -2.78 -12.52
CA ARG A 309 12.31 -3.00 -13.24
C ARG A 309 13.50 -3.17 -12.30
N GLU A 310 13.59 -2.40 -11.23
CA GLU A 310 14.68 -2.55 -10.25
C GLU A 310 14.55 -3.85 -9.44
N MET A 311 13.34 -4.23 -9.04
CA MET A 311 13.07 -5.48 -8.33
C MET A 311 13.37 -6.72 -9.19
N GLU A 312 13.00 -6.70 -10.48
CA GLU A 312 13.28 -7.80 -11.41
C GLU A 312 14.78 -8.04 -11.60
N LYS A 313 15.60 -6.99 -11.63
CA LYS A 313 17.06 -7.13 -11.66
C LYS A 313 17.58 -7.88 -10.43
N ALA A 314 17.07 -7.52 -9.25
CA ALA A 314 17.48 -8.16 -7.99
C ALA A 314 16.99 -9.61 -7.91
N PHE A 315 15.77 -9.90 -8.35
CA PHE A 315 15.24 -11.26 -8.41
C PHE A 315 16.06 -12.15 -9.37
N GLY A 316 16.39 -11.64 -10.56
CA GLY A 316 17.17 -12.38 -11.55
C GLY A 316 18.62 -12.67 -11.14
N GLN A 317 19.19 -11.91 -10.20
CA GLN A 317 20.57 -12.14 -9.70
C GLN A 317 20.67 -13.23 -8.62
N GLN A 318 19.55 -13.64 -8.01
CA GLN A 318 19.52 -14.66 -6.95
C GLN A 318 19.07 -16.04 -7.43
N ASP A 319 18.46 -16.12 -8.62
CA ASP A 319 18.03 -17.38 -9.26
C ASP A 319 19.08 -17.97 -10.23
N SER A 320 20.27 -17.36 -10.32
CA SER A 320 21.42 -17.75 -11.16
C SER A 320 22.64 -18.15 -10.35
#